data_AF-A0AAV9QLH7-F1
#
_entry.id   AF-A0AAV9QLH7-F1
#
_cell.length_a   1.000
_cell.length_b   1.000
_cell.length_c   1.000
_cell.angle_alpha   90.00
_cell.angle_beta   90.00
_cell.angle_gamma   90.00
#
_symmetry.space_group_name_H-M   'P 1'
#
loop_
_entity.id
_entity.type
_entity.pdbx_description
1 polymer ?
#
loop_
_entity_poly.entity_id
_entity_poly.type
_entity_poly.pdbx_seq_one_letter_code
_entity_poly.pdbx_strand_id
1 'polypeptide(L)'
;MAPPTEHLEKQPLLSHPSHPRQGFGIHSLHKESVFSHKLEPQRQTSLSLRAKIILGMVAIPAYLLASSAVTTLGPLWPRDTVIRSAEPESESTSTLTDPLPNPFSSVAGPLVEQNFPDPAIIVVDGLSYAFATNNRGKGADMTWTLLDHHDALPSVGAWETGARVWAPDVVQVDDGSFVLYYADEVVWSPSHHCVGAATSTNILGPFIPQEQPFACPDVMAQGGAIDPDGFLDTATGKRYVVYKVDGNSIGHGGTCGNTVAPIVPTPLMLQEVGPDGVSLIGGAVQILDRDDLDGPLIEAPTLHRSAEGIYFLFFSSNCFTTPKYDVSYATATNIYGPYTRSSRPLLITSDADLVGPGGLDIVKGGDMVVFHGHMTINNDPAELQKAKAISASTGTPVKDVALPLIRGMWSGTATFSGTGISLG
;
A
#
# COMPACT_ATOMS: atom_id res chain seq x y z
N MET A 1 -28.79 40.45 67.69
CA MET A 1 -27.50 41.13 67.43
C MET A 1 -27.59 41.80 66.07
N ALA A 2 -27.12 43.04 65.94
CA ALA A 2 -27.18 43.82 64.68
C ALA A 2 -25.83 43.72 63.90
N PRO A 3 -25.83 43.94 62.55
CA PRO A 3 -24.67 43.81 61.65
C PRO A 3 -23.99 45.15 61.27
N PRO A 4 -22.83 45.09 60.59
CA PRO A 4 -22.69 45.43 59.15
C PRO A 4 -22.12 44.24 58.33
N THR A 5 -22.41 43.92 57.05
CA THR A 5 -22.63 44.62 55.75
C THR A 5 -21.38 44.98 54.94
N GLU A 6 -21.32 44.49 53.70
CA GLU A 6 -20.89 45.11 52.41
C GLU A 6 -21.38 44.15 51.30
N HIS A 7 -22.10 44.47 50.22
CA HIS A 7 -22.50 45.70 49.51
C HIS A 7 -21.40 46.51 48.80
N LEU A 8 -21.26 46.30 47.48
CA LEU A 8 -21.46 47.22 46.34
C LEU A 8 -21.10 46.41 45.05
N GLU A 9 -21.84 46.33 43.93
CA GLU A 9 -22.66 47.24 43.10
C GLU A 9 -21.95 47.86 41.87
N LYS A 10 -22.27 47.29 40.68
CA LYS A 10 -22.40 47.84 39.30
C LYS A 10 -21.54 49.01 38.77
N GLN A 11 -20.84 48.73 37.66
CA GLN A 11 -20.79 49.49 36.36
C GLN A 11 -20.29 50.98 36.38
N PRO A 12 -20.21 51.74 35.25
CA PRO A 12 -20.12 51.42 33.80
C PRO A 12 -19.04 52.22 32.98
N LEU A 13 -18.88 51.86 31.68
CA LEU A 13 -18.68 52.73 30.48
C LEU A 13 -17.42 53.61 30.23
N LEU A 14 -17.32 53.96 28.93
CA LEU A 14 -16.55 55.04 28.24
C LEU A 14 -15.14 54.67 27.75
N SER A 15 -14.62 55.10 26.59
CA SER A 15 -15.09 55.49 25.23
C SER A 15 -13.90 56.16 24.51
N HIS A 16 -13.94 56.29 23.17
CA HIS A 16 -12.89 56.92 22.33
C HIS A 16 -12.40 58.32 22.79
N PRO A 17 -11.25 58.77 22.24
CA PRO A 17 -11.36 59.84 21.25
C PRO A 17 -10.56 59.66 19.95
N SER A 18 -10.79 60.58 19.01
CA SER A 18 -10.55 60.54 17.57
C SER A 18 -9.38 61.42 17.07
N HIS A 19 -8.78 61.05 15.92
CA HIS A 19 -8.34 61.87 14.75
C HIS A 19 -7.93 63.36 14.88
N PRO A 20 -6.92 63.85 14.10
CA PRO A 20 -7.25 64.35 12.75
C PRO A 20 -6.18 64.33 11.61
N ARG A 21 -6.69 64.07 10.39
CA ARG A 21 -6.47 64.72 9.06
C ARG A 21 -5.06 65.12 8.55
N GLN A 22 -4.75 64.66 7.32
CA GLN A 22 -4.42 65.41 6.07
C GLN A 22 -4.09 64.37 4.96
N GLY A 23 -4.36 64.51 3.65
CA GLY A 23 -5.13 65.47 2.85
C GLY A 23 -4.94 65.20 1.33
N PHE A 24 -5.97 65.43 0.49
CA PHE A 24 -6.00 65.59 -1.00
C PHE A 24 -5.01 64.79 -1.89
N GLY A 25 -5.47 63.92 -2.80
CA GLY A 25 -5.87 64.27 -4.19
C GLY A 25 -4.80 63.78 -5.20
N ILE A 26 -4.99 63.66 -6.53
CA ILE A 26 -6.12 63.87 -7.46
C ILE A 26 -5.86 63.00 -8.74
N HIS A 27 -6.91 62.80 -9.56
CA HIS A 27 -6.90 62.51 -11.02
C HIS A 27 -6.52 61.14 -11.61
N SER A 28 -7.53 60.57 -12.28
CA SER A 28 -7.48 59.65 -13.42
C SER A 28 -6.97 60.35 -14.70
N LEU A 29 -6.27 59.62 -15.60
CA LEU A 29 -6.77 59.31 -16.97
C LEU A 29 -5.75 58.62 -17.91
N HIS A 30 -6.25 57.59 -18.61
CA HIS A 30 -5.98 57.21 -20.01
C HIS A 30 -4.65 56.56 -20.51
N LYS A 31 -4.87 55.49 -21.30
CA LYS A 31 -4.23 55.08 -22.59
C LYS A 31 -2.68 55.09 -22.66
N GLU A 32 -2.03 54.02 -23.10
CA GLU A 32 -2.17 53.47 -24.47
C GLU A 32 -1.68 52.01 -24.58
N SER A 33 -2.18 51.28 -25.58
CA SER A 33 -1.58 50.01 -26.03
C SER A 33 -0.32 50.26 -26.86
N VAL A 34 0.56 49.27 -27.08
CA VAL A 34 1.08 48.90 -28.44
C VAL A 34 2.16 47.77 -28.42
N PHE A 35 2.18 47.01 -29.52
CA PHE A 35 3.15 46.05 -30.08
C PHE A 35 3.44 44.67 -29.46
N SER A 36 3.01 43.67 -30.24
CA SER A 36 3.48 42.29 -30.29
C SER A 36 4.90 42.19 -30.86
N HIS A 37 5.63 41.12 -30.49
CA HIS A 37 6.60 40.49 -31.39
C HIS A 37 6.55 38.95 -31.28
N LYS A 38 6.27 38.30 -32.42
CA LYS A 38 6.55 36.87 -32.62
C LYS A 38 8.05 36.64 -32.76
N LEU A 39 8.54 35.50 -32.29
CA LEU A 39 9.75 34.84 -32.78
C LEU A 39 9.54 33.32 -32.73
N GLU A 40 9.89 32.64 -33.82
CA GLU A 40 9.86 31.18 -34.00
C GLU A 40 11.26 30.70 -34.46
N PRO A 41 11.56 29.39 -34.57
CA PRO A 41 12.72 28.81 -33.89
C PRO A 41 13.95 28.57 -34.78
N GLN A 42 15.09 28.29 -34.14
CA GLN A 42 16.34 27.82 -34.76
C GLN A 42 16.85 26.53 -34.09
N ARG A 43 17.55 25.70 -34.87
CA ARG A 43 17.87 24.28 -34.57
C ARG A 43 19.14 24.07 -33.74
N GLN A 44 19.13 22.95 -33.01
CA GLN A 44 20.22 21.97 -32.77
C GLN A 44 21.68 22.47 -32.66
N THR A 45 22.35 22.07 -31.57
CA THR A 45 23.60 21.29 -31.66
C THR A 45 23.83 20.51 -30.36
N SER A 46 24.38 19.31 -30.47
CA SER A 46 24.78 18.45 -29.34
C SER A 46 26.22 18.73 -28.92
N LEU A 47 26.53 18.62 -27.62
CA LEU A 47 27.88 18.25 -27.14
C LEU A 47 27.82 17.78 -25.67
N SER A 48 28.55 16.70 -25.37
CA SER A 48 28.57 16.09 -24.03
C SER A 48 29.50 16.82 -23.07
N LEU A 49 29.20 16.78 -21.77
CA LEU A 49 30.24 16.95 -20.75
C LEU A 49 30.03 16.02 -19.55
N ARG A 50 30.98 15.10 -19.33
CA ARG A 50 31.09 14.32 -18.09
C ARG A 50 31.59 15.24 -16.98
N ALA A 51 30.82 15.36 -15.89
CA ALA A 51 31.33 15.85 -14.61
C ALA A 51 31.31 14.71 -13.59
N LYS A 52 32.49 14.26 -13.15
CA LYS A 52 32.61 13.43 -11.95
C LYS A 52 32.51 14.35 -10.75
N ILE A 53 31.60 14.08 -9.83
CA ILE A 53 31.65 14.64 -8.47
C ILE A 53 31.87 13.46 -7.52
N ILE A 54 33.00 13.51 -6.81
CA ILE A 54 33.29 12.65 -5.67
C ILE A 54 32.97 13.47 -4.42
N LEU A 55 32.01 12.99 -3.65
CA LEU A 55 31.64 13.46 -2.31
C LEU A 55 30.91 12.27 -1.67
N GLY A 56 31.18 11.79 -0.45
CA GLY A 56 32.19 12.15 0.53
C GLY A 56 31.77 11.46 1.83
N MET A 57 32.48 10.42 2.27
CA MET A 57 32.06 9.61 3.42
C MET A 57 32.15 10.40 4.73
N VAL A 58 31.04 10.53 5.44
CA VAL A 58 30.98 10.87 6.87
C VAL A 58 29.90 10.01 7.52
N ALA A 59 30.21 9.38 8.65
CA ALA A 59 29.29 8.55 9.41
C ALA A 59 29.38 8.88 10.90
N ILE A 60 28.24 9.16 11.54
CA ILE A 60 28.01 9.03 13.00
C ILE A 60 26.53 8.62 13.19
N PRO A 61 26.22 7.57 13.98
CA PRO A 61 24.86 7.03 14.11
C PRO A 61 24.08 7.63 15.29
N ALA A 62 22.75 7.57 15.23
CA ALA A 62 21.87 7.64 16.39
C ALA A 62 20.61 6.77 16.17
N TYR A 63 20.44 5.74 17.00
CA TYR A 63 19.25 4.89 17.02
C TYR A 63 18.11 5.52 17.83
N LEU A 64 16.85 5.23 17.45
CA LEU A 64 15.78 5.08 18.44
C LEU A 64 14.60 4.20 17.94
N LEU A 65 14.61 2.95 18.40
CA LEU A 65 13.46 2.10 18.71
C LEU A 65 12.27 2.05 17.70
N ALA A 66 12.46 1.34 16.58
CA ALA A 66 11.35 0.58 16.02
C ALA A 66 11.02 -0.59 16.97
N SER A 67 9.80 -0.62 17.53
CA SER A 67 9.35 -1.72 18.40
C SER A 67 9.09 -2.99 17.58
N SER A 68 10.17 -3.70 17.26
CA SER A 68 10.10 -5.03 16.67
C SER A 68 9.51 -5.99 17.71
N ALA A 69 8.21 -6.27 17.62
CA ALA A 69 7.65 -7.47 18.23
C ALA A 69 8.23 -8.68 17.49
N VAL A 70 9.39 -9.16 17.94
CA VAL A 70 10.09 -10.29 17.32
C VAL A 70 9.30 -11.57 17.57
N THR A 71 8.32 -11.83 16.72
CA THR A 71 7.74 -13.16 16.54
C THR A 71 8.81 -14.04 15.90
N THR A 72 9.61 -14.69 16.75
CA THR A 72 10.52 -15.76 16.32
C THR A 72 9.67 -16.91 15.81
N LEU A 73 9.64 -17.08 14.48
CA LEU A 73 9.00 -18.24 13.88
C LEU A 73 9.91 -19.46 14.11
N GLY A 74 9.32 -20.54 14.60
CA GLY A 74 9.95 -21.86 14.59
C GLY A 74 10.19 -22.36 13.17
N PRO A 75 10.84 -23.52 12.97
CA PRO A 75 11.29 -23.98 11.66
C PRO A 75 10.17 -23.97 10.61
N LEU A 76 10.33 -23.08 9.63
CA LEU A 76 9.41 -22.89 8.51
C LEU A 76 9.60 -24.02 7.50
N TRP A 77 8.98 -25.16 7.79
CA TRP A 77 8.79 -26.22 6.81
C TRP A 77 7.38 -26.16 6.22
N PRO A 78 7.21 -26.35 4.90
CA PRO A 78 5.91 -26.60 4.33
C PRO A 78 5.39 -27.92 4.91
N ARG A 79 4.29 -27.86 5.68
CA ARG A 79 3.46 -29.04 5.89
C ARG A 79 2.56 -29.16 4.67
N ASP A 80 2.49 -30.36 4.13
CA ASP A 80 1.88 -30.68 2.84
C ASP A 80 0.43 -30.21 2.70
N THR A 81 -0.06 -30.23 1.45
CA THR A 81 -1.39 -29.83 0.96
C THR A 81 -1.70 -28.33 0.92
N VAL A 82 -1.40 -27.74 -0.24
CA VAL A 82 -2.25 -26.70 -0.85
C VAL A 82 -3.44 -27.42 -1.48
N ILE A 83 -4.68 -27.02 -1.15
CA ILE A 83 -5.90 -27.50 -1.83
C ILE A 83 -6.73 -26.29 -2.25
N ARG A 84 -6.80 -26.05 -3.56
CA ARG A 84 -7.90 -25.37 -4.23
C ARG A 84 -8.33 -26.18 -5.47
N SER A 85 -8.68 -27.46 -5.28
CA SER A 85 -9.70 -28.23 -6.03
C SER A 85 -9.68 -29.72 -5.67
N ALA A 86 -10.82 -30.40 -5.89
CA ALA A 86 -10.88 -31.86 -5.87
C ALA A 86 -10.14 -32.46 -7.08
N GLU A 87 -9.42 -33.55 -6.84
CA GLU A 87 -8.58 -34.25 -7.79
C GLU A 87 -9.41 -34.87 -8.94
N PRO A 88 -9.12 -34.57 -10.23
CA PRO A 88 -9.64 -35.33 -11.35
C PRO A 88 -8.78 -36.57 -11.59
N GLU A 89 -9.40 -37.76 -11.62
CA GLU A 89 -8.70 -39.02 -11.91
C GLU A 89 -8.16 -39.09 -13.35
N SER A 90 -6.92 -39.57 -13.49
CA SER A 90 -6.36 -40.26 -14.68
C SER A 90 -6.17 -39.42 -15.98
N GLU A 91 -5.31 -39.77 -16.96
CA GLU A 91 -4.45 -40.94 -17.18
C GLU A 91 -3.01 -40.50 -17.56
N SER A 92 -2.05 -41.44 -17.49
CA SER A 92 -0.68 -41.22 -17.94
C SER A 92 -0.46 -41.56 -19.42
N THR A 93 0.02 -40.58 -20.21
CA THR A 93 0.79 -40.87 -21.43
C THR A 93 1.95 -39.88 -21.56
N SER A 94 3.16 -40.42 -21.68
CA SER A 94 4.38 -39.63 -21.83
C SER A 94 4.67 -39.36 -23.31
N THR A 95 4.73 -38.09 -23.69
CA THR A 95 5.41 -37.62 -24.90
C THR A 95 6.36 -36.50 -24.52
N LEU A 96 7.63 -36.63 -24.91
CA LEU A 96 8.65 -35.60 -24.72
C LEU A 96 8.38 -34.42 -25.67
N THR A 97 7.57 -33.47 -25.22
CA THR A 97 7.50 -32.12 -25.81
C THR A 97 8.57 -31.21 -25.19
N ASP A 98 8.85 -30.07 -25.84
CA ASP A 98 9.62 -28.99 -25.22
C ASP A 98 9.09 -28.68 -23.81
N PRO A 99 9.95 -28.23 -22.87
CA PRO A 99 9.49 -27.76 -21.57
C PRO A 99 8.45 -26.66 -21.81
N LEU A 100 7.26 -26.84 -21.24
CA LEU A 100 6.21 -25.82 -21.28
C LEU A 100 6.80 -24.48 -20.78
N PRO A 101 6.45 -23.33 -21.40
CA PRO A 101 6.88 -22.03 -20.92
C PRO A 101 6.59 -21.92 -19.42
N ASN A 102 7.59 -21.49 -18.65
CA ASN A 102 7.42 -21.31 -17.21
C ASN A 102 6.32 -20.25 -17.00
N PRO A 103 5.18 -20.56 -16.33
CA PRO A 103 4.10 -19.58 -16.14
C PRO A 103 4.49 -18.40 -15.23
N PHE A 104 5.74 -18.38 -14.74
CA PHE A 104 6.32 -17.35 -13.90
C PHE A 104 7.67 -16.82 -14.43
N SER A 105 8.01 -16.97 -15.73
CA SER A 105 9.32 -16.52 -16.26
C SER A 105 9.56 -15.00 -16.19
N SER A 106 8.53 -14.17 -16.02
CA SER A 106 8.70 -12.73 -15.75
C SER A 106 8.94 -12.40 -14.27
N VAL A 107 8.71 -13.34 -13.35
CA VAL A 107 8.87 -13.07 -11.91
C VAL A 107 10.35 -12.84 -11.60
N ALA A 108 10.64 -11.69 -11.01
CA ALA A 108 11.99 -11.25 -10.68
C ALA A 108 12.07 -10.74 -9.25
N GLY A 109 13.13 -11.15 -8.54
CA GLY A 109 13.44 -10.62 -7.22
C GLY A 109 14.15 -11.62 -6.30
N PRO A 110 14.33 -11.26 -5.02
CA PRO A 110 13.89 -10.00 -4.41
C PRO A 110 14.60 -8.78 -5.03
N LEU A 111 13.82 -7.76 -5.40
CA LEU A 111 14.31 -6.46 -5.87
C LEU A 111 14.66 -5.53 -4.71
N VAL A 112 13.99 -5.71 -3.57
CA VAL A 112 14.33 -5.09 -2.29
C VAL A 112 14.47 -6.20 -1.25
N GLU A 113 15.70 -6.42 -0.79
CA GLU A 113 16.07 -7.46 0.19
C GLU A 113 15.85 -7.00 1.66
N GLN A 114 15.48 -5.74 1.87
CA GLN A 114 15.08 -5.22 3.17
C GLN A 114 13.62 -5.57 3.45
N ASN A 115 13.19 -5.48 4.72
CA ASN A 115 11.78 -5.69 5.06
C ASN A 115 10.91 -4.58 4.45
N PHE A 116 10.22 -4.91 3.37
CA PHE A 116 9.41 -4.07 2.51
C PHE A 116 8.03 -4.72 2.30
N PRO A 117 7.16 -4.75 3.33
CA PRO A 117 5.85 -5.38 3.23
C PRO A 117 4.86 -4.51 2.48
N ASP A 118 3.86 -5.15 1.89
CA ASP A 118 2.68 -4.49 1.32
C ASP A 118 3.07 -3.40 0.28
N PRO A 119 3.82 -3.78 -0.78
CA PRO A 119 4.37 -2.84 -1.75
C PRO A 119 3.28 -2.29 -2.68
N ALA A 120 3.06 -0.98 -2.67
CA ALA A 120 2.36 -0.26 -3.73
C ALA A 120 3.33 0.43 -4.69
N ILE A 121 2.93 0.55 -5.96
CA ILE A 121 3.76 1.05 -7.06
C ILE A 121 3.06 2.07 -7.96
N ILE A 122 3.74 3.18 -8.21
CA ILE A 122 3.29 4.22 -9.15
C ILE A 122 4.43 4.66 -10.05
N VAL A 123 4.13 4.91 -11.32
CA VAL A 123 5.08 5.47 -12.30
C VAL A 123 4.76 6.94 -12.51
N VAL A 124 5.74 7.82 -12.24
CA VAL A 124 5.65 9.27 -12.41
C VAL A 124 6.85 9.74 -13.22
N ASP A 125 6.61 10.46 -14.32
CA ASP A 125 7.64 10.97 -15.24
C ASP A 125 8.62 9.88 -15.77
N GLY A 126 8.11 8.65 -15.94
CA GLY A 126 8.91 7.50 -16.40
C GLY A 126 9.80 6.87 -15.32
N LEU A 127 9.58 7.22 -14.05
CA LEU A 127 10.27 6.64 -12.90
C LEU A 127 9.27 5.93 -11.98
N SER A 128 9.62 4.72 -11.54
CA SER A 128 8.83 3.93 -10.59
C SER A 128 9.15 4.35 -9.16
N TYR A 129 8.10 4.49 -8.35
CA TYR A 129 8.15 4.75 -6.92
C TYR A 129 7.42 3.62 -6.21
N ALA A 130 8.00 3.12 -5.12
CA ALA A 130 7.42 2.05 -4.33
C ALA A 130 7.26 2.50 -2.87
N PHE A 131 6.11 2.17 -2.29
CA PHE A 131 5.74 2.45 -0.92
C PHE A 131 5.44 1.13 -0.22
N ALA A 132 5.80 0.99 1.04
CA ALA A 132 5.55 -0.21 1.83
C ALA A 132 5.21 0.15 3.26
N THR A 133 4.63 -0.79 4.01
CA THR A 133 4.40 -0.70 5.46
C THR A 133 5.67 -0.26 6.18
N ASN A 134 5.71 1.03 6.50
CA ASN A 134 6.86 1.82 6.95
C ASN A 134 8.26 1.36 6.48
N ASN A 135 8.49 1.43 5.15
CA ASN A 135 9.74 1.93 4.51
C ASN A 135 9.52 2.20 3.00
N ARG A 136 10.38 2.98 2.31
CA ARG A 136 10.09 3.58 0.98
C ARG A 136 11.21 3.41 -0.07
N GLY A 137 10.87 3.23 -1.36
CA GLY A 137 11.80 2.98 -2.46
C GLY A 137 11.55 3.75 -3.77
N LYS A 138 12.57 3.84 -4.63
CA LYS A 138 12.55 4.62 -5.89
C LYS A 138 13.45 3.98 -6.97
N GLY A 139 13.05 3.94 -8.24
CA GLY A 139 13.89 3.39 -9.31
C GLY A 139 13.37 3.51 -10.75
N ALA A 140 14.32 3.47 -11.69
CA ALA A 140 14.18 2.90 -13.03
C ALA A 140 15.51 2.19 -13.32
N ASP A 141 15.44 1.04 -13.98
CA ASP A 141 16.40 -0.08 -13.92
C ASP A 141 17.92 0.24 -13.90
N MET A 142 18.77 -0.52 -13.18
CA MET A 142 18.53 -1.80 -12.47
C MET A 142 19.10 -1.78 -11.04
N THR A 143 18.21 -1.76 -10.03
CA THR A 143 18.32 -2.41 -8.68
C THR A 143 17.34 -1.82 -7.66
N TRP A 144 16.65 -0.71 -7.98
CA TRP A 144 15.97 0.15 -7.00
C TRP A 144 16.93 0.81 -5.99
N THR A 145 16.47 1.89 -5.38
CA THR A 145 17.16 2.61 -4.30
C THR A 145 16.16 2.85 -3.18
N LEU A 146 16.42 2.27 -2.01
CA LEU A 146 15.68 2.59 -0.80
C LEU A 146 15.97 4.04 -0.41
N LEU A 147 14.93 4.83 -0.17
CA LEU A 147 15.08 6.22 0.27
C LEU A 147 15.23 6.25 1.79
N ASP A 148 16.44 5.95 2.25
CA ASP A 148 16.75 5.90 3.68
C ASP A 148 16.49 7.26 4.37
N HIS A 149 15.96 7.20 5.58
CA HIS A 149 15.50 8.35 6.39
C HIS A 149 14.48 9.30 5.72
N HIS A 150 13.88 8.92 4.59
CA HIS A 150 12.86 9.72 3.92
C HIS A 150 11.46 9.24 4.28
N ASP A 151 10.78 9.97 5.16
CA ASP A 151 9.36 9.75 5.44
C ASP A 151 8.49 10.77 4.68
N ALA A 152 7.69 10.27 3.74
CA ALA A 152 6.72 11.07 3.01
C ALA A 152 5.40 11.28 3.79
N LEU A 153 5.15 10.61 4.92
CA LEU A 153 4.03 10.92 5.84
C LEU A 153 4.59 11.20 7.25
N PRO A 154 5.44 12.25 7.40
CA PRO A 154 6.16 12.51 8.66
C PRO A 154 5.26 13.05 9.78
N SER A 155 3.97 13.20 9.51
CA SER A 155 2.95 13.64 10.45
C SER A 155 1.64 12.97 10.07
N VAL A 156 1.01 12.32 11.05
CA VAL A 156 -0.29 11.66 10.96
C VAL A 156 -1.40 12.58 11.46
N GLY A 157 -2.65 12.28 11.12
CA GLY A 157 -3.83 13.02 11.57
C GLY A 157 -4.09 12.84 13.07
N ALA A 158 -4.89 13.74 13.66
CA ALA A 158 -5.17 13.72 15.10
C ALA A 158 -6.01 12.50 15.58
N TRP A 159 -6.53 11.71 14.65
CA TRP A 159 -7.28 10.47 14.91
C TRP A 159 -6.38 9.22 14.96
N GLU A 160 -5.11 9.36 14.58
CA GLU A 160 -4.11 8.31 14.35
C GLU A 160 -3.06 8.28 15.48
N THR A 161 -2.46 7.12 15.73
CA THR A 161 -1.37 6.99 16.72
C THR A 161 0.02 7.27 16.16
N GLY A 162 0.21 7.13 14.84
CA GLY A 162 1.49 7.11 14.15
C GLY A 162 2.32 5.85 14.40
N ALA A 163 1.78 4.86 15.11
CA ALA A 163 2.55 3.70 15.57
C ALA A 163 2.62 2.56 14.55
N ARG A 164 1.60 2.43 13.67
CA ARG A 164 1.41 1.27 12.80
C ARG A 164 0.79 1.66 11.46
N VAL A 165 1.46 2.59 10.77
CA VAL A 165 1.11 2.96 9.39
C VAL A 165 1.38 1.76 8.45
N TRP A 166 0.30 1.19 7.91
CA TRP A 166 0.27 -0.06 7.14
C TRP A 166 -0.28 0.14 5.73
N ALA A 167 0.11 -0.78 4.84
CA ALA A 167 -0.42 -1.01 3.50
C ALA A 167 -0.76 0.29 2.74
N PRO A 168 0.26 1.10 2.40
CA PRO A 168 0.03 2.32 1.66
C PRO A 168 -0.30 2.03 0.20
N ASP A 169 -1.16 2.84 -0.43
CA ASP A 169 -1.29 2.96 -1.88
C ASP A 169 -1.19 4.42 -2.30
N VAL A 170 -0.65 4.69 -3.50
CA VAL A 170 -0.48 6.06 -4.00
C VAL A 170 -1.02 6.19 -5.41
N VAL A 171 -1.97 7.12 -5.59
CA VAL A 171 -2.53 7.49 -6.89
C VAL A 171 -2.21 8.95 -7.23
N GLN A 172 -2.07 9.23 -8.53
CA GLN A 172 -2.11 10.59 -9.05
C GLN A 172 -3.54 10.98 -9.43
N VAL A 173 -3.96 12.19 -9.06
CA VAL A 173 -5.26 12.77 -9.39
C VAL A 173 -5.15 13.77 -10.57
N ASP A 174 -6.28 14.21 -11.11
CA ASP A 174 -6.35 14.85 -12.44
C ASP A 174 -5.60 16.20 -12.53
N ASP A 175 -5.35 16.87 -11.40
CA ASP A 175 -4.57 18.12 -11.32
C ASP A 175 -3.06 17.89 -11.20
N GLY A 176 -2.61 16.63 -11.19
CA GLY A 176 -1.22 16.21 -11.05
C GLY A 176 -0.75 16.03 -9.61
N SER A 177 -1.57 16.35 -8.60
CA SER A 177 -1.29 16.02 -7.20
C SER A 177 -1.48 14.53 -6.90
N PHE A 178 -1.08 14.11 -5.70
CA PHE A 178 -1.03 12.72 -5.26
C PHE A 178 -1.89 12.52 -4.02
N VAL A 179 -2.58 11.38 -3.95
CA VAL A 179 -3.24 10.89 -2.75
C VAL A 179 -2.52 9.62 -2.31
N LEU A 180 -2.09 9.61 -1.04
CA LEU A 180 -1.59 8.45 -0.31
C LEU A 180 -2.74 7.93 0.56
N TYR A 181 -3.25 6.74 0.27
CA TYR A 181 -4.08 6.00 1.21
C TYR A 181 -3.18 5.09 2.05
N TYR A 182 -3.62 4.78 3.27
CA TYR A 182 -2.91 3.92 4.22
C TYR A 182 -3.87 3.51 5.34
N ALA A 183 -3.45 2.66 6.27
CA ALA A 183 -4.17 2.42 7.53
C ALA A 183 -3.27 2.69 8.74
N ASP A 184 -3.83 3.10 9.87
CA ASP A 184 -3.09 3.24 11.16
C ASP A 184 -4.02 2.97 12.36
N GLU A 185 -3.42 2.64 13.52
CA GLU A 185 -4.15 2.43 14.78
C GLU A 185 -4.89 3.71 15.21
N VAL A 186 -6.16 3.57 15.57
CA VAL A 186 -6.99 4.71 16.01
C VAL A 186 -6.80 5.05 17.49
N VAL A 187 -6.69 6.34 17.82
CA VAL A 187 -6.35 6.79 19.19
C VAL A 187 -7.39 6.42 20.27
N TRP A 188 -8.66 6.21 19.90
CA TRP A 188 -9.74 5.84 20.84
C TRP A 188 -9.90 4.34 21.06
N SER A 189 -9.33 3.49 20.20
CA SER A 189 -9.35 2.03 20.35
C SER A 189 -8.04 1.39 19.85
N PRO A 190 -6.90 1.62 20.55
CA PRO A 190 -5.59 1.18 20.08
C PRO A 190 -5.52 -0.35 20.03
N SER A 191 -5.58 -0.90 18.82
CA SER A 191 -5.53 -2.30 18.38
C SER A 191 -6.32 -2.48 17.09
N HIS A 192 -7.28 -1.59 16.82
CA HIS A 192 -8.01 -1.48 15.57
C HIS A 192 -7.44 -0.38 14.69
N HIS A 193 -7.49 -0.60 13.38
CA HIS A 193 -7.02 0.34 12.38
C HIS A 193 -8.20 0.92 11.61
N CYS A 194 -8.03 2.12 11.08
CA CYS A 194 -8.93 2.68 10.08
C CYS A 194 -8.13 3.25 8.92
N VAL A 195 -8.75 3.32 7.74
CA VAL A 195 -8.12 3.82 6.53
C VAL A 195 -8.03 5.35 6.61
N GLY A 196 -6.83 5.87 6.40
CA GLY A 196 -6.53 7.28 6.20
C GLY A 196 -6.34 7.64 4.73
N ALA A 197 -6.38 8.94 4.47
CA ALA A 197 -5.97 9.52 3.20
C ALA A 197 -5.12 10.76 3.49
N ALA A 198 -4.08 10.98 2.69
CA ALA A 198 -3.21 12.15 2.78
C ALA A 198 -2.88 12.66 1.38
N THR A 199 -2.64 13.96 1.23
CA THR A 199 -2.42 14.58 -0.10
C THR A 199 -1.08 15.30 -0.21
N SER A 200 -0.47 15.30 -1.40
CA SER A 200 0.74 16.08 -1.69
C SER A 200 0.81 16.52 -3.15
N THR A 201 1.49 17.61 -3.45
CA THR A 201 1.85 17.99 -4.83
C THR A 201 3.17 17.35 -5.29
N ASN A 202 3.79 16.51 -4.46
CA ASN A 202 5.04 15.82 -4.73
C ASN A 202 4.89 14.33 -4.40
N ILE A 203 5.29 13.44 -5.32
CA ILE A 203 5.29 11.99 -5.08
C ILE A 203 6.17 11.57 -3.89
N LEU A 204 7.22 12.36 -3.59
CA LEU A 204 8.04 12.15 -2.38
C LEU A 204 7.47 12.84 -1.12
N GLY A 205 6.28 13.43 -1.19
CA GLY A 205 5.68 14.16 -0.08
C GLY A 205 6.42 15.46 0.30
N PRO A 206 6.23 15.96 1.53
CA PRO A 206 5.36 15.38 2.55
C PRO A 206 3.90 15.36 2.11
N PHE A 207 3.22 14.26 2.42
CA PHE A 207 1.78 14.11 2.35
C PHE A 207 1.17 14.67 3.64
N ILE A 208 0.04 15.36 3.49
CA ILE A 208 -0.70 15.99 4.58
C ILE A 208 -1.98 15.19 4.80
N PRO A 209 -2.17 14.55 5.98
CA PRO A 209 -3.31 13.69 6.26
C PRO A 209 -4.61 14.49 6.39
N GLN A 210 -5.73 13.84 6.07
CA GLN A 210 -7.07 14.34 6.34
C GLN A 210 -7.34 14.36 7.85
N GLU A 211 -8.15 15.31 8.32
CA GLU A 211 -8.46 15.45 9.75
C GLU A 211 -9.29 14.30 10.33
N GLN A 212 -9.88 13.46 9.49
CA GLN A 212 -10.75 12.33 9.85
C GLN A 212 -10.37 11.08 9.04
N PRO A 213 -10.70 9.86 9.54
CA PRO A 213 -10.54 8.64 8.76
C PRO A 213 -11.32 8.69 7.45
N PHE A 214 -10.74 8.17 6.38
CA PHE A 214 -11.39 7.99 5.08
C PHE A 214 -12.42 6.87 5.13
N ALA A 215 -12.07 5.72 5.73
CA ALA A 215 -13.00 4.63 5.98
C ALA A 215 -12.74 4.00 7.36
N CYS A 216 -13.78 3.96 8.18
CA CYS A 216 -13.71 3.44 9.55
C CYS A 216 -15.04 2.76 9.91
N PRO A 217 -15.24 1.49 9.48
CA PRO A 217 -16.28 0.61 10.02
C PRO A 217 -16.20 0.55 11.54
N ASP A 218 -17.31 0.27 12.22
CA ASP A 218 -17.34 0.28 13.68
C ASP A 218 -16.28 -0.68 14.27
N VAL A 219 -15.31 -0.14 14.99
CA VAL A 219 -14.15 -0.90 15.46
C VAL A 219 -14.51 -2.04 16.43
N MET A 220 -15.65 -1.94 17.13
CA MET A 220 -16.11 -2.95 18.07
C MET A 220 -17.00 -4.01 17.43
N ALA A 221 -17.76 -3.66 16.38
CA ALA A 221 -18.70 -4.55 15.70
C ALA A 221 -18.14 -5.15 14.39
N GLN A 222 -17.14 -4.52 13.79
CA GLN A 222 -16.58 -4.86 12.47
C GLN A 222 -15.04 -4.85 12.43
N GLY A 223 -14.36 -4.37 13.48
CA GLY A 223 -12.90 -4.39 13.60
C GLY A 223 -12.15 -3.22 12.95
N GLY A 224 -12.85 -2.32 12.24
CA GLY A 224 -12.23 -1.21 11.51
C GLY A 224 -11.92 -1.56 10.06
N ALA A 225 -10.90 -0.94 9.47
CA ALA A 225 -10.52 -1.16 8.07
C ALA A 225 -9.01 -0.98 7.83
N ILE A 226 -8.48 -1.76 6.89
CA ILE A 226 -7.09 -1.72 6.42
C ILE A 226 -7.00 -1.87 4.89
N ASP A 227 -5.77 -1.84 4.38
CA ASP A 227 -5.39 -2.17 3.00
C ASP A 227 -6.19 -1.43 1.90
N PRO A 228 -6.09 -0.10 1.83
CA PRO A 228 -6.70 0.68 0.76
C PRO A 228 -5.90 0.61 -0.56
N ASP A 229 -6.61 0.53 -1.68
CA ASP A 229 -6.08 0.62 -3.05
C ASP A 229 -6.96 1.56 -3.90
N GLY A 230 -6.33 2.55 -4.52
CA GLY A 230 -6.97 3.57 -5.34
C GLY A 230 -7.04 3.17 -6.81
N PHE A 231 -8.25 3.16 -7.35
CA PHE A 231 -8.54 2.73 -8.72
C PHE A 231 -9.22 3.83 -9.55
N LEU A 232 -8.68 4.09 -10.75
CA LEU A 232 -9.31 4.94 -11.77
C LEU A 232 -9.92 4.04 -12.85
N ASP A 233 -11.26 4.01 -12.94
CA ASP A 233 -11.94 3.38 -14.07
C ASP A 233 -11.84 4.26 -15.31
N THR A 234 -10.88 3.96 -16.16
CA THR A 234 -10.61 4.68 -17.42
C THR A 234 -11.75 4.59 -18.43
N ALA A 235 -12.70 3.65 -18.29
CA ALA A 235 -13.87 3.55 -19.16
C ALA A 235 -15.01 4.51 -18.74
N THR A 236 -15.08 4.90 -17.46
CA THR A 236 -16.13 5.80 -16.96
C THR A 236 -15.61 7.15 -16.46
N GLY A 237 -14.30 7.30 -16.28
CA GLY A 237 -13.68 8.46 -15.62
C GLY A 237 -14.00 8.57 -14.13
N LYS A 238 -14.42 7.47 -13.49
CA LYS A 238 -14.74 7.45 -12.06
C LYS A 238 -13.57 6.93 -11.25
N ARG A 239 -13.41 7.46 -10.03
CA ARG A 239 -12.40 7.02 -9.07
C ARG A 239 -13.08 6.23 -7.95
N TYR A 240 -12.37 5.21 -7.48
CA TYR A 240 -12.79 4.34 -6.41
C TYR A 240 -11.62 4.07 -5.47
N VAL A 241 -11.92 3.70 -4.23
CA VAL A 241 -10.97 3.07 -3.31
C VAL A 241 -11.56 1.73 -2.91
N VAL A 242 -10.82 0.65 -3.11
CA VAL A 242 -11.13 -0.66 -2.51
C VAL A 242 -10.38 -0.80 -1.20
N TYR A 243 -10.99 -1.40 -0.17
CA TYR A 243 -10.35 -1.64 1.13
C TYR A 243 -10.92 -2.86 1.83
N LYS A 244 -10.22 -3.39 2.84
CA LYS A 244 -10.67 -4.49 3.69
C LYS A 244 -11.35 -3.96 4.96
N VAL A 245 -12.45 -4.59 5.37
CA VAL A 245 -12.96 -4.50 6.76
C VAL A 245 -12.16 -5.48 7.63
N ASP A 246 -11.46 -4.98 8.64
CA ASP A 246 -10.49 -5.76 9.43
C ASP A 246 -11.14 -6.60 10.55
N GLY A 247 -12.17 -7.37 10.19
CA GLY A 247 -12.96 -8.17 11.14
C GLY A 247 -12.16 -9.22 11.90
N ASN A 248 -11.01 -9.65 11.37
CA ASN A 248 -10.08 -10.52 12.08
C ASN A 248 -9.47 -9.88 13.35
N SER A 249 -9.47 -8.54 13.49
CA SER A 249 -9.02 -7.86 14.73
C SER A 249 -9.95 -8.09 15.93
N ILE A 250 -11.23 -8.40 15.68
CA ILE A 250 -12.22 -8.82 16.69
C ILE A 250 -12.49 -10.34 16.66
N GLY A 251 -11.63 -11.11 16.00
CA GLY A 251 -11.74 -12.57 15.90
C GLY A 251 -11.47 -13.30 17.23
N HIS A 252 -11.90 -14.56 17.30
CA HIS A 252 -11.87 -15.36 18.54
C HIS A 252 -10.54 -16.08 18.80
N GLY A 253 -9.50 -15.75 18.04
CA GLY A 253 -8.12 -16.21 18.22
C GLY A 253 -7.59 -17.15 17.13
N GLY A 254 -6.37 -17.64 17.37
CA GLY A 254 -5.62 -18.48 16.44
C GLY A 254 -4.83 -17.67 15.39
N THR A 255 -4.53 -18.28 14.24
CA THR A 255 -3.78 -17.67 13.15
C THR A 255 -4.48 -16.41 12.63
N CYS A 256 -3.73 -15.29 12.54
CA CYS A 256 -4.25 -13.93 12.27
C CYS A 256 -5.53 -13.59 13.06
N GLY A 257 -5.67 -14.07 14.30
CA GLY A 257 -6.81 -13.76 15.18
C GLY A 257 -8.15 -14.41 14.83
N ASN A 258 -8.27 -15.08 13.68
CA ASN A 258 -9.59 -15.42 13.11
C ASN A 258 -9.69 -16.87 12.58
N THR A 259 -9.18 -17.85 13.33
CA THR A 259 -9.34 -19.29 13.01
C THR A 259 -10.10 -20.09 14.07
N VAL A 260 -10.39 -19.49 15.22
CA VAL A 260 -11.30 -20.04 16.23
C VAL A 260 -12.72 -19.57 15.92
N ALA A 261 -13.69 -20.49 15.90
CA ALA A 261 -15.07 -20.15 15.60
C ALA A 261 -15.77 -19.39 16.75
N PRO A 262 -16.73 -18.49 16.46
CA PRO A 262 -17.20 -18.12 15.12
C PRO A 262 -16.18 -17.25 14.36
N ILE A 263 -15.98 -17.57 13.09
CA ILE A 263 -15.08 -16.81 12.20
C ILE A 263 -15.76 -15.49 11.84
N VAL A 264 -15.05 -14.37 11.97
CA VAL A 264 -15.55 -13.04 11.63
C VAL A 264 -15.35 -12.78 10.13
N PRO A 265 -16.32 -12.19 9.40
CA PRO A 265 -16.15 -11.75 8.03
C PRO A 265 -14.96 -10.79 7.83
N THR A 266 -14.37 -10.78 6.63
CA THR A 266 -13.35 -9.81 6.23
C THR A 266 -13.65 -9.29 4.82
N PRO A 267 -14.79 -8.60 4.64
CA PRO A 267 -15.24 -8.18 3.31
C PRO A 267 -14.34 -7.11 2.69
N LEU A 268 -14.19 -7.21 1.37
CA LEU A 268 -13.61 -6.19 0.52
C LEU A 268 -14.72 -5.23 0.07
N MET A 269 -14.50 -3.94 0.33
CA MET A 269 -15.46 -2.87 0.16
C MET A 269 -14.99 -1.92 -0.93
N LEU A 270 -15.91 -1.44 -1.77
CA LEU A 270 -15.66 -0.47 -2.84
C LEU A 270 -16.35 0.85 -2.51
N GLN A 271 -15.59 1.93 -2.37
CA GLN A 271 -16.08 3.28 -2.14
C GLN A 271 -15.83 4.14 -3.39
N GLU A 272 -16.87 4.74 -3.97
CA GLU A 272 -16.71 5.73 -5.03
C GLU A 272 -16.23 7.06 -4.43
N VAL A 273 -15.31 7.74 -5.13
CA VAL A 273 -14.74 9.02 -4.70
C VAL A 273 -14.72 10.04 -5.85
N GLY A 274 -14.64 11.32 -5.49
CA GLY A 274 -14.55 12.43 -6.43
C GLY A 274 -13.24 12.44 -7.24
N PRO A 275 -13.12 13.37 -8.21
CA PRO A 275 -11.88 13.56 -8.98
C PRO A 275 -10.64 13.89 -8.12
N ASP A 276 -10.85 14.38 -6.90
CA ASP A 276 -9.84 14.67 -5.88
C ASP A 276 -9.35 13.41 -5.12
N GLY A 277 -9.93 12.24 -5.38
CA GLY A 277 -9.62 10.97 -4.70
C GLY A 277 -10.14 10.85 -3.27
N VAL A 278 -10.52 11.95 -2.61
CA VAL A 278 -10.85 11.96 -1.17
C VAL A 278 -12.31 12.28 -0.86
N SER A 279 -13.03 12.98 -1.74
CA SER A 279 -14.44 13.30 -1.52
C SER A 279 -15.32 12.07 -1.74
N LEU A 280 -15.90 11.51 -0.67
CA LEU A 280 -16.74 10.31 -0.74
C LEU A 280 -18.03 10.55 -1.56
N ILE A 281 -18.33 9.65 -2.49
CA ILE A 281 -19.57 9.62 -3.28
C ILE A 281 -20.39 8.40 -2.90
N GLY A 282 -21.53 8.63 -2.25
CA GLY A 282 -22.38 7.55 -1.73
C GLY A 282 -21.71 6.74 -0.62
N GLY A 283 -22.28 5.57 -0.30
CA GLY A 283 -21.72 4.64 0.69
C GLY A 283 -21.00 3.48 0.02
N ALA A 284 -19.99 2.93 0.71
CA ALA A 284 -19.23 1.79 0.25
C ALA A 284 -20.10 0.53 0.05
N VAL A 285 -19.76 -0.26 -0.96
CA VAL A 285 -20.46 -1.49 -1.35
C VAL A 285 -19.54 -2.69 -1.16
N GLN A 286 -20.00 -3.75 -0.50
CA GLN A 286 -19.26 -5.02 -0.40
C GLN A 286 -19.21 -5.70 -1.78
N ILE A 287 -18.00 -5.99 -2.27
CA ILE A 287 -17.77 -6.61 -3.59
C ILE A 287 -17.24 -8.06 -3.51
N LEU A 288 -16.58 -8.43 -2.42
CA LEU A 288 -16.13 -9.79 -2.12
C LEU A 288 -16.05 -9.98 -0.59
N ASP A 289 -16.05 -11.22 -0.12
CA ASP A 289 -15.78 -11.59 1.28
C ASP A 289 -15.24 -13.02 1.31
N ARG A 290 -14.49 -13.35 2.37
CA ARG A 290 -13.75 -14.61 2.53
C ARG A 290 -14.67 -15.84 2.47
N ASP A 291 -14.24 -16.88 1.76
CA ASP A 291 -14.86 -18.22 1.78
C ASP A 291 -14.06 -19.20 2.65
N ASP A 292 -14.57 -20.40 2.92
CA ASP A 292 -13.92 -21.37 3.83
C ASP A 292 -12.49 -21.79 3.40
N LEU A 293 -12.14 -21.63 2.11
CA LEU A 293 -10.83 -21.96 1.55
C LEU A 293 -9.79 -20.85 1.77
N ASP A 294 -10.23 -19.63 2.11
CA ASP A 294 -9.37 -18.45 2.31
C ASP A 294 -8.69 -18.44 3.70
N GLY A 295 -9.01 -19.41 4.57
CA GLY A 295 -8.42 -19.49 5.92
C GLY A 295 -8.94 -18.36 6.83
N PRO A 296 -8.10 -17.69 7.65
CA PRO A 296 -8.58 -16.66 8.57
C PRO A 296 -9.23 -15.44 7.89
N LEU A 297 -8.84 -15.06 6.68
CA LEU A 297 -9.16 -13.76 6.10
C LEU A 297 -8.92 -13.72 4.59
N ILE A 298 -9.45 -12.68 3.94
CA ILE A 298 -8.88 -12.11 2.71
C ILE A 298 -8.45 -10.66 2.98
N GLU A 299 -7.36 -10.22 2.38
CA GLU A 299 -6.76 -8.90 2.58
C GLU A 299 -5.98 -8.38 1.37
N ALA A 300 -5.32 -7.22 1.48
CA ALA A 300 -4.58 -6.56 0.41
C ALA A 300 -5.30 -6.57 -0.98
N PRO A 301 -6.47 -5.90 -1.10
CA PRO A 301 -7.20 -5.82 -2.36
C PRO A 301 -6.54 -4.85 -3.34
N THR A 302 -6.44 -5.23 -4.62
CA THR A 302 -6.04 -4.31 -5.70
C THR A 302 -6.94 -4.49 -6.92
N LEU A 303 -7.36 -3.37 -7.53
CA LEU A 303 -8.20 -3.38 -8.72
C LEU A 303 -7.42 -3.06 -10.01
N HIS A 304 -7.63 -3.88 -11.02
CA HIS A 304 -7.19 -3.66 -12.39
C HIS A 304 -8.37 -3.83 -13.37
N ARG A 305 -8.30 -3.18 -14.54
CA ARG A 305 -9.26 -3.38 -15.63
C ARG A 305 -8.51 -3.65 -16.93
N SER A 306 -8.68 -4.85 -17.47
CA SER A 306 -7.98 -5.29 -18.69
C SER A 306 -8.43 -4.51 -19.93
N ALA A 307 -7.68 -4.65 -21.03
CA ALA A 307 -8.02 -4.07 -22.32
C ALA A 307 -9.38 -4.57 -22.87
N GLU A 308 -9.78 -5.80 -22.58
CA GLU A 308 -11.11 -6.34 -22.93
C GLU A 308 -12.24 -5.81 -22.02
N GLY A 309 -11.89 -5.08 -20.95
CA GLY A 309 -12.84 -4.49 -20.01
C GLY A 309 -13.30 -5.41 -18.89
N ILE A 310 -12.52 -6.45 -18.58
CA ILE A 310 -12.73 -7.29 -17.40
C ILE A 310 -12.07 -6.63 -16.19
N TYR A 311 -12.80 -6.50 -15.09
CA TYR A 311 -12.26 -6.07 -13.80
C TYR A 311 -11.63 -7.28 -13.12
N PHE A 312 -10.36 -7.15 -12.73
CA PHE A 312 -9.63 -8.09 -11.90
C PHE A 312 -9.51 -7.48 -10.50
N LEU A 313 -10.05 -8.17 -9.51
CA LEU A 313 -9.85 -7.89 -8.09
C LEU A 313 -8.83 -8.90 -7.57
N PHE A 314 -7.60 -8.45 -7.37
CA PHE A 314 -6.59 -9.19 -6.63
C PHE A 314 -6.88 -9.08 -5.13
N PHE A 315 -6.51 -10.11 -4.39
CA PHE A 315 -6.55 -10.14 -2.93
C PHE A 315 -5.59 -11.22 -2.43
N SER A 316 -5.08 -11.06 -1.22
CA SER A 316 -4.32 -12.10 -0.53
C SER A 316 -5.22 -12.92 0.38
N SER A 317 -4.94 -14.22 0.53
CA SER A 317 -5.68 -15.11 1.44
C SER A 317 -4.75 -15.72 2.48
N ASN A 318 -5.30 -16.36 3.51
CA ASN A 318 -4.57 -16.89 4.66
C ASN A 318 -3.88 -15.77 5.47
N CYS A 319 -2.78 -16.06 6.17
CA CYS A 319 -2.16 -15.12 7.11
C CYS A 319 -0.72 -14.82 6.69
N PHE A 320 -0.36 -13.54 6.57
CA PHE A 320 0.93 -13.07 6.04
C PHE A 320 2.17 -13.63 6.78
N THR A 321 2.01 -14.14 8.01
CA THR A 321 3.09 -14.77 8.79
C THR A 321 3.32 -16.25 8.45
N THR A 322 2.59 -16.80 7.47
CA THR A 322 2.60 -18.23 7.15
C THR A 322 2.93 -18.50 5.67
N PRO A 323 3.54 -19.66 5.33
CA PRO A 323 3.69 -20.10 3.94
C PRO A 323 2.38 -20.39 3.20
N LYS A 324 1.22 -20.22 3.84
CA LYS A 324 -0.09 -20.33 3.18
C LYS A 324 -0.55 -19.01 2.56
N TYR A 325 0.10 -17.90 2.86
CA TYR A 325 -0.22 -16.62 2.23
C TYR A 325 -0.04 -16.74 0.71
N ASP A 326 -1.02 -16.25 -0.03
CA ASP A 326 -1.14 -16.38 -1.48
C ASP A 326 -1.59 -15.07 -2.11
N VAL A 327 -1.31 -14.88 -3.40
CA VAL A 327 -2.01 -13.88 -4.23
C VAL A 327 -3.12 -14.60 -4.98
N SER A 328 -4.36 -14.31 -4.65
CA SER A 328 -5.57 -14.79 -5.33
C SER A 328 -6.21 -13.67 -6.16
N TYR A 329 -7.17 -14.03 -7.02
CA TYR A 329 -7.93 -13.05 -7.78
C TYR A 329 -9.35 -13.51 -8.10
N ALA A 330 -10.22 -12.54 -8.39
CA ALA A 330 -11.56 -12.75 -8.92
C ALA A 330 -11.84 -11.77 -10.07
N THR A 331 -12.75 -12.12 -10.96
CA THR A 331 -13.08 -11.32 -12.16
C THR A 331 -14.55 -10.97 -12.27
N ALA A 332 -14.83 -9.80 -12.85
CA ALA A 332 -16.19 -9.32 -13.13
C ALA A 332 -16.26 -8.49 -14.42
N THR A 333 -17.43 -8.40 -15.04
CA THR A 333 -17.71 -7.47 -16.17
C THR A 333 -18.33 -6.14 -15.71
N ASN A 334 -18.42 -5.94 -14.39
CA ASN A 334 -18.99 -4.77 -13.73
C ASN A 334 -18.17 -4.55 -12.44
N ILE A 335 -17.77 -3.31 -12.17
CA ILE A 335 -16.91 -2.99 -11.01
C ILE A 335 -17.56 -3.34 -9.67
N TYR A 336 -18.89 -3.28 -9.57
CA TYR A 336 -19.66 -3.70 -8.39
C TYR A 336 -19.92 -5.23 -8.32
N GLY A 337 -19.31 -6.01 -9.21
CA GLY A 337 -19.46 -7.46 -9.28
C GLY A 337 -20.77 -7.94 -9.95
N PRO A 338 -21.18 -9.21 -9.70
CA PRO A 338 -20.54 -10.16 -8.80
C PRO A 338 -19.16 -10.61 -9.31
N TYR A 339 -18.21 -10.76 -8.40
CA TYR A 339 -16.87 -11.26 -8.71
C TYR A 339 -16.80 -12.79 -8.67
N THR A 340 -16.27 -13.38 -9.74
CA THR A 340 -16.04 -14.83 -9.87
C THR A 340 -14.58 -15.13 -9.59
N ARG A 341 -14.29 -15.84 -8.48
CA ARG A 341 -12.93 -16.26 -8.10
C ARG A 341 -12.27 -17.12 -9.17
N SER A 342 -10.95 -17.01 -9.30
CA SER A 342 -10.14 -17.95 -10.06
C SER A 342 -10.19 -19.36 -9.46
N SER A 343 -9.92 -20.38 -10.27
CA SER A 343 -9.84 -21.78 -9.79
C SER A 343 -8.60 -22.05 -8.95
N ARG A 344 -7.51 -21.31 -9.19
CA ARG A 344 -6.22 -21.36 -8.49
C ARG A 344 -5.77 -19.92 -8.17
N PRO A 345 -5.14 -19.65 -7.02
CA PRO A 345 -4.41 -18.39 -6.81
C PRO A 345 -3.38 -18.13 -7.91
N LEU A 346 -3.07 -16.86 -8.16
CA LEU A 346 -2.04 -16.42 -9.11
C LEU A 346 -0.63 -16.83 -8.65
N LEU A 347 -0.33 -16.66 -7.36
CA LEU A 347 0.95 -17.05 -6.75
C LEU A 347 0.70 -17.77 -5.42
N ILE A 348 1.37 -18.89 -5.23
CA ILE A 348 1.47 -19.61 -3.94
C ILE A 348 2.94 -19.86 -3.59
N THR A 349 3.20 -20.27 -2.35
CA THR A 349 4.51 -20.84 -1.98
C THR A 349 4.95 -21.91 -2.99
N SER A 350 6.25 -21.90 -3.33
CA SER A 350 6.94 -22.68 -4.36
C SER A 350 6.75 -22.27 -5.83
N ASP A 351 5.79 -21.39 -6.16
CA ASP A 351 5.83 -20.71 -7.46
C ASP A 351 7.03 -19.75 -7.46
N ALA A 352 7.88 -19.79 -8.50
CA ALA A 352 9.07 -18.94 -8.64
C ALA A 352 9.99 -18.86 -7.39
N ASP A 353 10.15 -19.98 -6.65
CA ASP A 353 10.91 -20.06 -5.38
C ASP A 353 10.41 -19.12 -4.26
N LEU A 354 9.16 -18.66 -4.34
CA LEU A 354 8.51 -17.81 -3.36
C LEU A 354 8.06 -18.60 -2.13
N VAL A 355 7.94 -17.90 -0.99
CA VAL A 355 7.33 -18.41 0.24
C VAL A 355 6.39 -17.32 0.77
N GLY A 356 5.12 -17.67 1.00
CA GLY A 356 4.09 -16.72 1.45
C GLY A 356 3.97 -15.45 0.59
N PRO A 357 3.88 -15.54 -0.76
CA PRO A 357 3.70 -14.36 -1.60
C PRO A 357 2.34 -13.72 -1.36
N GLY A 358 2.27 -12.39 -1.37
CA GLY A 358 1.03 -11.65 -1.17
C GLY A 358 1.26 -10.14 -1.18
N GLY A 359 0.22 -9.37 -0.86
CA GLY A 359 0.26 -7.90 -0.92
C GLY A 359 0.63 -7.41 -2.31
N LEU A 360 -0.10 -7.86 -3.34
CA LEU A 360 0.16 -7.49 -4.72
C LEU A 360 -0.47 -6.13 -5.05
N ASP A 361 0.33 -5.23 -5.61
CA ASP A 361 -0.15 -4.07 -6.36
C ASP A 361 0.31 -4.13 -7.83
N ILE A 362 -0.33 -3.35 -8.70
CA ILE A 362 -0.04 -3.22 -10.12
C ILE A 362 0.05 -1.75 -10.52
N VAL A 363 1.01 -1.42 -11.39
CA VAL A 363 1.06 -0.09 -12.00
C VAL A 363 -0.28 0.19 -12.67
N LYS A 364 -1.03 1.18 -12.18
CA LYS A 364 -2.40 1.44 -12.62
C LYS A 364 -2.41 1.72 -14.14
N GLY A 365 -3.09 0.87 -14.92
CA GLY A 365 -3.13 0.93 -16.40
C GLY A 365 -1.92 0.32 -17.13
N GLY A 366 -0.96 -0.26 -16.41
CA GLY A 366 0.18 -1.03 -16.93
C GLY A 366 0.06 -2.53 -16.65
N ASP A 367 1.17 -3.24 -16.87
CA ASP A 367 1.35 -4.69 -16.72
C ASP A 367 2.30 -5.07 -15.57
N MET A 368 3.19 -4.18 -15.13
CA MET A 368 4.12 -4.46 -14.04
C MET A 368 3.38 -4.58 -12.69
N VAL A 369 3.47 -5.76 -12.08
CA VAL A 369 3.03 -6.03 -10.71
C VAL A 369 4.22 -6.00 -9.75
N VAL A 370 3.97 -5.63 -8.50
CA VAL A 370 4.87 -5.88 -7.36
C VAL A 370 4.11 -6.61 -6.27
N PHE A 371 4.81 -7.43 -5.49
CA PHE A 371 4.23 -8.14 -4.35
C PHE A 371 5.36 -8.48 -3.37
N HIS A 372 5.01 -8.76 -2.11
CA HIS A 372 6.00 -9.18 -1.13
C HIS A 372 6.08 -10.71 -1.00
N GLY A 373 7.20 -11.21 -0.49
CA GLY A 373 7.42 -12.63 -0.19
C GLY A 373 8.38 -12.83 0.98
N HIS A 374 8.37 -13.99 1.63
CA HIS A 374 9.25 -14.27 2.76
C HIS A 374 10.67 -14.55 2.26
N MET A 375 11.63 -13.80 2.80
CA MET A 375 13.06 -14.10 2.67
C MET A 375 13.41 -15.31 3.53
N THR A 376 14.08 -16.30 2.95
CA THR A 376 14.42 -17.57 3.59
C THR A 376 15.82 -18.02 3.21
N ILE A 377 16.38 -18.99 3.93
CA ILE A 377 17.68 -19.61 3.61
C ILE A 377 17.72 -20.33 2.23
N ASN A 378 16.56 -20.50 1.58
CA ASN A 378 16.46 -21.18 0.28
C ASN A 378 16.44 -20.19 -0.90
N ASN A 379 15.79 -19.03 -0.72
CA ASN A 379 15.61 -18.01 -1.76
C ASN A 379 16.43 -16.72 -1.53
N ASP A 380 17.13 -16.59 -0.39
CA ASP A 380 18.07 -15.49 -0.14
C ASP A 380 19.46 -15.99 0.37
N PRO A 381 20.56 -15.67 -0.34
CA PRO A 381 21.92 -15.95 0.10
C PRO A 381 22.33 -15.27 1.42
N ALA A 382 21.80 -14.09 1.74
CA ALA A 382 22.19 -13.35 2.95
C ALA A 382 21.60 -13.99 4.22
N GLU A 383 20.32 -14.39 4.20
CA GLU A 383 19.68 -15.21 5.24
C GLU A 383 20.38 -16.56 5.40
N LEU A 384 20.75 -17.22 4.29
CA LEU A 384 21.55 -18.45 4.36
C LEU A 384 22.91 -18.23 5.05
N GLN A 385 23.57 -17.08 4.81
CA GLN A 385 24.83 -16.74 5.48
C GLN A 385 24.62 -16.44 6.98
N LYS A 386 23.56 -15.70 7.35
CA LYS A 386 23.17 -15.45 8.75
C LYS A 386 22.89 -16.76 9.48
N ALA A 387 22.11 -17.66 8.89
CA ALA A 387 21.80 -18.98 9.44
C ALA A 387 23.07 -19.84 9.63
N LYS A 388 24.00 -19.83 8.66
CA LYS A 388 25.30 -20.53 8.80
C LYS A 388 26.14 -19.98 9.96
N ALA A 389 26.15 -18.66 10.19
CA ALA A 389 26.90 -18.05 11.31
C ALA A 389 26.30 -18.40 12.68
N ILE A 390 24.96 -18.39 12.80
CA ILE A 390 24.26 -18.81 14.03
C ILE A 390 24.42 -20.33 14.25
N SER A 391 24.33 -21.13 13.19
CA SER A 391 24.57 -22.58 13.24
C SER A 391 25.97 -22.91 13.75
N ALA A 392 27.00 -22.23 13.24
CA ALA A 392 28.39 -22.42 13.66
C ALA A 392 28.67 -22.03 15.12
N SER A 393 27.91 -21.08 15.69
CA SER A 393 28.08 -20.64 17.08
C SER A 393 27.21 -21.40 18.10
N THR A 394 26.10 -21.99 17.66
CA THR A 394 25.14 -22.68 18.55
C THR A 394 25.14 -24.20 18.42
N GLY A 395 25.66 -24.76 17.31
CA GLY A 395 25.53 -26.18 16.96
C GLY A 395 24.15 -26.56 16.40
N THR A 396 23.20 -25.62 16.33
CA THR A 396 21.88 -25.81 15.71
C THR A 396 22.06 -26.09 14.22
N PRO A 397 21.40 -27.08 13.61
CA PRO A 397 21.46 -27.27 12.15
C PRO A 397 20.93 -26.03 11.41
N VAL A 398 21.55 -25.66 10.28
CA VAL A 398 21.21 -24.44 9.52
C VAL A 398 19.70 -24.31 9.22
N LYS A 399 19.05 -25.42 8.87
CA LYS A 399 17.60 -25.49 8.59
C LYS A 399 16.68 -25.26 9.80
N ASP A 400 17.22 -25.38 11.01
CA ASP A 400 16.50 -25.28 12.27
C ASP A 400 16.85 -23.96 13.02
N VAL A 401 17.64 -23.07 12.39
CA VAL A 401 17.93 -21.73 12.90
C VAL A 401 16.71 -20.83 12.68
N ALA A 402 16.17 -20.28 13.76
CA ALA A 402 15.15 -19.23 13.70
C ALA A 402 15.77 -17.91 13.23
N LEU A 403 15.21 -17.33 12.17
CA LEU A 403 15.54 -16.00 11.64
C LEU A 403 14.32 -15.07 11.80
N PRO A 404 14.52 -13.72 11.80
CA PRO A 404 13.41 -12.78 11.74
C PRO A 404 12.59 -12.96 10.45
N LEU A 405 11.28 -12.76 10.52
CA LEU A 405 10.45 -12.66 9.31
C LEU A 405 10.79 -11.36 8.58
N ILE A 406 11.48 -11.48 7.44
CA ILE A 406 11.75 -10.38 6.51
C ILE A 406 10.90 -10.62 5.26
N ARG A 407 10.12 -9.63 4.86
CA ARG A 407 9.34 -9.66 3.62
C ARG A 407 10.04 -8.79 2.57
N GLY A 408 10.64 -9.39 1.56
CA GLY A 408 11.25 -8.67 0.43
C GLY A 408 10.20 -8.29 -0.62
N MET A 409 10.56 -7.44 -1.59
CA MET A 409 9.70 -7.09 -2.73
C MET A 409 10.14 -7.84 -3.99
N TRP A 410 9.21 -8.47 -4.71
CA TRP A 410 9.38 -9.04 -6.05
C TRP A 410 8.54 -8.26 -7.07
N SER A 411 8.81 -8.45 -8.35
CA SER A 411 7.95 -7.99 -9.44
C SER A 411 7.62 -9.10 -10.43
N GLY A 412 6.69 -8.81 -11.35
CA GLY A 412 6.42 -9.60 -12.55
C GLY A 412 5.75 -8.75 -13.63
N THR A 413 5.58 -9.32 -14.82
CA THR A 413 4.85 -8.69 -15.94
C THR A 413 3.56 -9.46 -16.21
N ALA A 414 2.42 -8.85 -15.86
CA ALA A 414 1.10 -9.44 -16.00
C ALA A 414 0.56 -9.32 -17.44
N THR A 415 0.36 -10.47 -18.08
CA THR A 415 -0.44 -10.54 -19.32
C THR A 415 -1.85 -11.00 -19.00
N PHE A 416 -2.84 -10.20 -19.41
CA PHE A 416 -4.26 -10.50 -19.24
C PHE A 416 -4.85 -11.08 -20.52
N SER A 417 -5.75 -12.06 -20.40
CA SER A 417 -6.56 -12.55 -21.53
C SER A 417 -7.90 -13.11 -21.05
N GLY A 418 -8.99 -12.43 -21.41
CA GLY A 418 -10.32 -12.77 -20.90
C GLY A 418 -10.38 -12.67 -19.37
N THR A 419 -10.65 -13.79 -18.69
CA THR A 419 -10.63 -13.88 -17.22
C THR A 419 -9.32 -14.46 -16.66
N GLY A 420 -8.31 -14.67 -17.50
CA GLY A 420 -7.00 -15.21 -17.10
C GLY A 420 -5.92 -14.14 -16.99
N ILE A 421 -4.93 -14.42 -16.15
CA ILE A 421 -3.67 -13.66 -16.00
C ILE A 421 -2.49 -14.64 -16.02
N SER A 422 -1.38 -14.23 -16.62
CA SER A 422 -0.09 -14.95 -16.65
C SER A 422 1.05 -14.04 -16.20
N LEU A 423 2.08 -14.60 -15.57
CA LEU A 423 3.38 -13.97 -15.26
C LEU A 423 4.54 -14.67 -16.00
N GLY A 424 4.22 -15.39 -17.09
CA GLY A 424 5.15 -16.16 -17.92
C GLY A 424 5.75 -15.38 -19.08
#